data_AF-A0AAJ3F3W1-F1
#
_entry.id   AF-A0AAJ3F3W1-F1
#
_cell.length_a   1.000
_cell.length_b   1.000
_cell.length_c   1.000
_cell.angle_alpha   90.00
_cell.angle_beta   90.00
_cell.angle_gamma   90.00
#
_symmetry.space_group_name_H-M   'P 1'
#
loop_
_entity.id
_entity.type
_entity.pdbx_description
1 polymer ?
#
loop_
_entity_poly.entity_id
_entity_poly.type
_entity_poly.pdbx_seq_one_letter_code
_entity_poly.pdbx_strand_id
1 'polypeptide(L)' 'DEAAVIDAPHLILVDDLSSWLGSGSPPSPSGMVEALRGAGHRSAVAHYGKPAFRTDAPWDVIVGAARGLQPPM' A
#
# COMPACT_ATOMS: atom_id res chain seq x y z
N ASP A 1 -13.26 -3.63 7.63
CA ASP A 1 -12.42 -4.82 7.36
C ASP A 1 -10.94 -4.69 7.69
N GLU A 2 -10.46 -3.73 8.50
CA GLU A 2 -9.06 -3.76 8.96
C GLU A 2 -8.73 -5.06 9.74
N ALA A 3 -9.72 -5.61 10.46
CA ALA A 3 -9.61 -6.90 11.14
C ALA A 3 -9.34 -8.09 10.18
N ALA A 4 -9.71 -7.99 8.90
CA ALA A 4 -9.52 -9.07 7.92
C ALA A 4 -8.05 -9.22 7.45
N VAL A 5 -7.20 -8.25 7.80
CA VAL A 5 -5.77 -8.21 7.46
C VAL A 5 -4.89 -7.99 8.69
N ILE A 6 -5.40 -8.23 9.89
CA ILE A 6 -4.63 -8.04 11.12
C ILE A 6 -3.48 -9.05 11.25
N ASP A 7 -3.62 -10.20 10.61
CA ASP A 7 -2.63 -11.26 10.45
C ASP A 7 -1.65 -11.00 9.30
N ALA A 8 -1.92 -9.98 8.45
CA ALA A 8 -1.07 -9.68 7.31
C ALA A 8 0.30 -9.16 7.77
N PRO A 9 1.40 -9.65 7.17
CA PRO A 9 2.75 -9.40 7.66
C PRO A 9 3.23 -7.96 7.41
N HIS A 10 2.68 -7.29 6.39
CA HIS A 10 3.13 -5.95 6.01
C HIS A 10 2.15 -4.89 6.53
N LEU A 11 2.66 -3.99 7.37
CA LEU A 11 2.04 -2.70 7.71
C LEU A 11 2.96 -1.61 7.17
N ILE A 12 2.50 -0.87 6.17
CA ILE A 12 3.34 0.08 5.43
C ILE A 12 2.74 1.48 5.52
N LEU A 13 3.57 2.44 5.93
CA LEU A 13 3.26 3.85 5.86
C LEU A 13 3.53 4.35 4.44
N VAL A 14 2.59 5.11 3.88
CA VAL A 14 2.72 5.57 2.47
C VAL A 14 3.85 6.58 2.28
N ASP A 15 4.18 7.35 3.32
CA ASP A 15 5.32 8.28 3.30
C ASP A 15 6.66 7.53 3.23
N ASP A 16 6.82 6.48 4.04
CA ASP A 16 8.02 5.66 4.04
C ASP A 16 8.15 4.91 2.71
N LEU A 17 7.04 4.38 2.20
CA LEU A 17 6.99 3.76 0.87
C LEU A 17 7.42 4.72 -0.23
N SER A 18 6.92 5.96 -0.20
CA SER A 18 7.31 7.02 -1.13
C SER A 18 8.82 7.30 -1.09
N SER A 19 9.35 7.42 0.13
CA SER A 19 10.77 7.67 0.39
C SER A 19 11.65 6.54 -0.15
N TRP A 20 11.28 5.29 0.10
CA TRP A 20 12.00 4.11 -0.40
C TRP A 20 11.97 4.01 -1.92
N LEU A 21 10.88 4.43 -2.54
CA LEU A 21 10.72 4.40 -4.00
C LEU A 21 11.31 5.63 -4.70
N GLY A 22 11.72 6.66 -3.96
CA GLY A 22 12.17 7.94 -4.52
C GLY A 22 11.06 8.67 -5.30
N SER A 23 9.81 8.41 -4.96
CA SER A 23 8.64 8.72 -5.80
C SER A 23 8.18 10.18 -5.71
N GLY A 24 8.69 10.94 -4.73
CA GLY A 24 8.41 12.37 -4.55
C GLY A 24 7.01 12.69 -4.00
N SER A 25 6.02 11.83 -4.20
CA SER A 25 4.66 11.97 -3.66
C SER A 25 4.12 10.64 -3.15
N PRO A 26 3.67 10.55 -1.88
CA PRO A 26 3.14 9.31 -1.34
C PRO A 26 1.90 8.82 -2.08
N PRO A 27 1.79 7.51 -2.36
CA PRO A 27 0.58 6.96 -2.95
C PRO A 27 -0.58 7.08 -1.95
N SER A 28 -1.80 7.18 -2.46
CA SER A 28 -2.99 7.15 -1.61
C SER A 28 -3.12 5.77 -0.92
N PRO A 29 -3.29 5.68 0.41
CA PRO A 29 -3.51 4.40 1.08
C PRO A 29 -4.72 3.64 0.52
N SER A 30 -5.81 4.35 0.20
CA SER A 30 -6.98 3.73 -0.42
C SER A 30 -6.68 3.25 -1.84
N GLY A 31 -5.90 4.02 -2.61
CA GLY A 31 -5.46 3.60 -3.95
C GLY A 31 -4.61 2.33 -3.91
N MET A 32 -3.70 2.22 -2.94
CA MET A 32 -2.91 1.02 -2.71
C MET A 32 -3.80 -0.18 -2.41
N VAL A 33 -4.75 -0.02 -1.50
CA VAL A 33 -5.68 -1.10 -1.10
C VAL A 33 -6.49 -1.60 -2.29
N GLU A 34 -7.04 -0.69 -3.10
CA GLU A 34 -7.81 -1.06 -4.29
C GLU A 34 -6.95 -1.77 -5.34
N ALA A 35 -5.74 -1.25 -5.61
CA ALA A 35 -4.81 -1.89 -6.55
C ALA A 35 -4.40 -3.30 -6.10
N LEU A 36 -4.09 -3.47 -4.82
CA LEU A 36 -3.68 -4.75 -4.23
C LEU A 36 -4.83 -5.76 -4.21
N ARG A 37 -6.05 -5.31 -3.89
CA ARG A 37 -7.26 -6.15 -3.97
C ARG A 37 -7.56 -6.57 -5.40
N GLY A 38 -7.41 -5.65 -6.36
CA GLY A 38 -7.52 -5.93 -7.79
C GLY A 38 -6.52 -6.98 -8.28
N ALA A 39 -5.34 -7.04 -7.65
CA ALA A 39 -4.33 -8.07 -7.89
C ALA A 39 -4.57 -9.39 -7.14
N GLY A 40 -5.67 -9.51 -6.37
CA GLY A 40 -6.04 -10.74 -5.64
C GLY A 40 -5.46 -10.85 -4.23
N HIS A 41 -4.87 -9.78 -3.70
CA HIS A 41 -4.27 -9.77 -2.37
C HIS A 41 -5.21 -9.17 -1.32
N ARG A 42 -5.11 -9.66 -0.08
CA ARG A 42 -5.85 -9.06 1.03
C ARG A 42 -5.17 -7.75 1.37
N SER A 43 -5.94 -6.67 1.37
CA SER A 43 -5.45 -5.37 1.80
C SER A 43 -6.55 -4.55 2.47
N ALA A 44 -6.16 -3.70 3.43
CA ALA A 44 -7.04 -2.71 4.02
C ALA A 44 -6.24 -1.48 4.47
N VAL A 45 -6.92 -0.33 4.52
CA VAL A 45 -6.36 0.88 5.12
C VAL A 45 -6.17 0.64 6.61
N ALA A 46 -5.01 1.03 7.13
CA ALA A 46 -4.67 0.89 8.53
C ALA A 46 -4.73 2.26 9.21
N HIS A 47 -5.50 2.36 10.30
CA HIS A 47 -5.71 3.61 11.02
C HIS A 47 -4.69 3.75 12.15
N TYR A 48 -3.42 3.81 11.78
CA TYR A 48 -2.36 4.23 12.69
C TYR A 48 -2.20 5.75 12.60
N GLY A 49 -1.48 6.38 13.53
CA GLY A 49 -1.34 7.85 13.59
C GLY A 49 -0.77 8.53 12.33
N LYS A 50 -0.43 7.76 11.29
CA LYS A 50 -0.05 8.19 9.95
C LYS A 50 -0.78 7.35 8.88
N PRO A 51 -1.02 7.88 7.67
CA PRO A 51 -1.67 7.14 6.60
C PRO A 51 -0.89 5.86 6.25
N ALA A 52 -1.54 4.71 6.38
CA ALA A 52 -0.92 3.40 6.20
C ALA A 52 -1.90 2.39 5.62
N PHE A 53 -1.38 1.27 5.15
CA PHE A 53 -2.17 0.12 4.74
C PHE A 53 -1.51 -1.18 5.18
N ARG A 54 -2.32 -2.22 5.33
CA ARG A 54 -1.86 -3.60 5.54
C ARG A 54 -2.09 -4.44 4.31
N THR A 55 -1.19 -5.39 4.05
CA THR A 55 -1.37 -6.35 2.96
C THR A 55 -0.58 -7.65 3.15
N ASP A 56 -1.10 -8.73 2.58
CA ASP A 56 -0.37 -9.99 2.41
C ASP A 56 0.39 -10.09 1.07
N ALA A 57 0.34 -9.04 0.25
CA ALA A 57 1.06 -8.99 -1.00
C ALA A 57 2.58 -9.06 -0.79
N PRO A 58 3.31 -9.72 -1.70
CA PRO A 58 4.77 -9.69 -1.71
C PRO A 58 5.28 -8.31 -2.16
N TRP A 59 6.55 -8.02 -1.82
CA TRP A 59 7.14 -6.69 -1.98
C TRP A 59 7.12 -6.18 -3.43
N ASP A 60 7.39 -7.05 -4.40
CA ASP A 60 7.36 -6.73 -5.84
C ASP A 60 5.98 -6.24 -6.30
N VAL A 61 4.90 -6.86 -5.82
CA VAL A 61 3.52 -6.45 -6.11
C VAL A 61 3.21 -5.10 -5.46
N ILE A 62 3.68 -4.87 -4.22
CA ILE A 62 3.50 -3.59 -3.52
C ILE A 62 4.18 -2.45 -4.29
N VAL A 63 5.42 -2.66 -4.73
CA VAL A 63 6.15 -1.68 -5.54
C VAL A 63 5.47 -1.44 -6.89
N GLY A 64 4.98 -2.50 -7.55
CA GLY A 64 4.24 -2.39 -8.80
C GLY A 64 2.97 -1.55 -8.66
N ALA A 65 2.17 -1.82 -7.62
CA ALA A 65 0.97 -1.05 -7.31
C ALA A 65 1.29 0.42 -7.01
N ALA A 66 2.31 0.68 -6.20
CA ALA A 66 2.72 2.05 -5.86
C ALA A 66 3.15 2.85 -7.09
N ARG A 67 3.94 2.25 -7.99
CA ARG A 67 4.38 2.89 -9.25
C ARG A 67 3.22 3.10 -10.24
N GLY A 68 2.28 2.17 -10.32
CA GLY A 68 1.11 2.27 -11.20
C GLY A 68 0.12 3.37 -10.79
N LEU A 69 0.14 3.79 -9.52
CA LEU A 69 -0.67 4.90 -9.00
C LEU A 69 -0.02 6.27 -9.24
N GLN A 70 1.25 6.32 -9.63
CA GLN A 70 1.89 7.57 -9.99
C GLN A 70 1.46 7.98 -11.41
N PRO A 71 1.22 9.28 -11.65
CA PRO A 71 1.07 9.75 -13.03
C PRO A 71 2.36 9.46 -13.81
N PRO A 72 2.26 9.12 -15.12
CA PRO A 72 3.45 8.97 -15.95
C PRO A 72 4.26 10.28 -15.92
N MET A 73 5.57 10.17 -15.70
CA MET A 73 6.53 11.29 -15.78
C MET A 73 6.52 11.94 -17.16
#